data_AF-A0A3M1PGF9-F1
#
_entry.id   AF-A0A3M1PGF9-F1
#
_cell.length_a   1.000
_cell.length_b   1.000
_cell.length_c   1.000
_cell.angle_alpha   90.00
_cell.angle_beta   90.00
_cell.angle_gamma   90.00
#
_symmetry.space_group_name_H-M   'P 1'
#
loop_
_entity.id
_entity.type
_entity.pdbx_description
1 polymer ?
#
loop_
_entity_poly.entity_id
_entity_poly.type
_entity_poly.pdbx_seq_one_letter_code
_entity_poly.pdbx_strand_id
1 'polypeptide(L)' 'MKLVRILLSVLVPPVGVFLTYGLSSTLVINVLLTILGYVPGMIHGLWAVLKHEEKLKYEEKVNQEV' A
#
# COMPACT_ATOMS: atom_id res chain seq x y z
N MET A 1 -4.69 17.20 27.48
CA MET A 1 -5.62 16.20 26.88
C MET A 1 -5.72 16.21 25.34
N LYS A 2 -5.07 17.12 24.59
CA LYS A 2 -5.10 17.11 23.10
C LYS A 2 -3.96 16.29 22.48
N LEU A 3 -2.75 16.36 23.06
CA LEU A 3 -1.55 15.70 22.53
C LEU A 3 -1.66 14.17 22.45
N VAL A 4 -2.24 13.53 23.47
CA VAL A 4 -2.34 12.05 23.54
C VAL A 4 -3.21 11.50 22.40
N ARG A 5 -4.28 12.20 22.01
CA ARG A 5 -5.14 11.84 20.86
C ARG A 5 -4.42 11.97 19.53
N ILE A 6 -3.56 12.98 19.39
CA ILE A 6 -2.77 13.21 18.17
C ILE A 6 -1.72 12.11 18.02
N LEU A 7 -1.04 11.75 19.11
CA LEU A 7 -0.01 10.71 19.10
C LEU A 7 -0.58 9.33 18.77
N LEU A 8 -1.74 8.96 19.34
CA LEU A 8 -2.43 7.71 19.01
C LEU A 8 -3.00 7.70 17.58
N SER A 9 -3.45 8.85 17.07
CA SER A 9 -3.96 8.97 15.69
C SER A 9 -2.88 8.80 14.63
N VAL A 10 -1.62 9.13 14.95
CA VAL A 10 -0.50 8.99 14.01
C VAL A 10 -0.01 7.53 13.96
N LEU A 11 -0.02 6.84 15.11
CA LEU A 11 0.39 5.42 15.19
C LEU A 11 -0.71 4.46 14.70
N VAL A 12 -2.00 4.82 14.89
CA VAL A 12 -3.16 4.06 14.42
C VAL A 12 -4.11 5.02 13.67
N PRO A 13 -3.83 5.31 12.38
CA PRO A 13 -4.61 6.24 11.56
C PRO A 13 -6.15 6.08 11.65
N PRO A 14 -6.72 4.85 11.65
CA PRO A 14 -8.17 4.70 11.69
C PRO A 14 -8.81 5.09 13.04
N VAL A 15 -8.09 5.00 14.16
CA VAL A 15 -8.63 5.27 15.51
C VAL A 15 -8.79 6.78 15.75
N GLY A 16 -7.89 7.60 15.23
CA GLY A 16 -7.99 9.06 15.38
C GLY A 16 -9.11 9.70 14.57
N VAL A 17 -9.39 9.17 13.38
CA VAL A 17 -10.52 9.59 12.55
C VAL A 17 -11.85 9.13 13.16
N PHE A 18 -11.89 7.93 13.75
CA PHE A 18 -13.08 7.37 14.43
C PHE A 18 -13.50 8.22 15.64
N LEU A 19 -12.52 8.71 16.43
CA LEU A 19 -12.75 9.57 17.60
C LEU A 19 -13.08 11.04 17.26
N THR A 20 -12.87 11.48 16.03
CA THR A 20 -13.02 12.89 15.63
C THR A 20 -14.24 13.14 14.74
N TYR A 21 -14.60 12.20 13.87
CA TYR A 21 -15.74 12.33 12.95
C TYR A 21 -16.93 11.40 13.28
N GLY A 22 -16.81 10.49 14.24
CA GLY A 22 -17.83 9.46 14.54
C GLY A 22 -17.92 8.38 13.45
N LEU A 23 -18.99 7.56 13.47
CA LEU A 23 -19.34 6.56 12.43
C LEU A 23 -19.90 7.23 11.16
N SER A 24 -19.10 8.09 10.52
CA SER A 24 -19.49 8.69 9.25
C SER A 24 -19.05 7.81 8.08
N SER A 25 -19.89 7.70 7.04
CA SER A 25 -19.56 6.99 5.77
C SER A 25 -18.24 7.44 5.16
N THR A 26 -17.78 8.67 5.45
CA THR A 26 -16.49 9.19 5.00
C THR A 26 -15.30 8.40 5.54
N LEU A 27 -15.37 7.85 6.76
CA LEU A 27 -14.30 7.05 7.35
C LEU A 27 -14.19 5.69 6.67
N VAL A 28 -15.33 5.05 6.41
CA VAL A 28 -15.40 3.77 5.68
C VAL A 28 -14.90 3.96 4.25
N ILE A 29 -15.30 5.04 3.57
CA ILE A 29 -14.78 5.38 2.23
C ILE A 29 -13.26 5.54 2.26
N ASN A 30 -12.68 6.26 3.24
CA ASN A 30 -11.23 6.50 3.27
C ASN A 30 -10.43 5.22 3.56
N VAL A 31 -10.91 4.36 4.46
CA VAL A 31 -10.28 3.06 4.74
C VAL A 31 -10.37 2.15 3.51
N LEU A 32 -11.53 2.10 2.86
CA LEU A 32 -11.73 1.32 1.66
C LEU A 32 -10.88 1.84 0.49
N LEU A 33 -10.72 3.16 0.34
CA LEU A 33 -9.80 3.76 -0.65
C LEU A 33 -8.33 3.41 -0.35
N THR A 34 -7.94 3.37 0.92
CA THR A 34 -6.57 3.03 1.32
C THR A 34 -6.26 1.57 0.96
N ILE A 35 -7.19 0.66 1.23
CA ILE A 35 -7.05 -0.76 0.86
C ILE A 35 -7.13 -0.94 -0.67
N LEU A 36 -8.02 -0.20 -1.32
CA LEU A 36 -8.25 -0.27 -2.77
C LEU A 36 -7.10 0.35 -3.58
N GLY A 37 -6.31 1.27 -3.02
CA GLY A 37 -5.06 1.73 -3.63
C GLY A 37 -3.87 0.81 -3.33
N TYR A 38 -3.90 0.10 -2.20
CA TYR A 38 -2.81 -0.79 -1.77
C TYR A 38 -2.73 -2.08 -2.60
N VAL A 39 -3.88 -2.72 -2.87
CA VAL A 39 -3.96 -3.95 -3.66
C VAL A 39 -3.42 -3.79 -5.10
N PRO A 40 -3.87 -2.80 -5.90
CA PRO A 40 -3.32 -2.59 -7.24
C PRO A 40 -1.86 -2.13 -7.19
N GLY A 41 -1.45 -1.38 -6.16
CA GLY A 41 -0.04 -1.02 -5.94
C GLY A 41 0.85 -2.25 -5.72
N MET A 42 0.44 -3.19 -4.85
CA MET A 42 1.16 -4.44 -4.64
C MET A 42 1.21 -5.31 -5.89
N ILE A 43 0.09 -5.50 -6.59
CA ILE A 43 0.03 -6.32 -7.80
C ILE A 43 0.93 -5.72 -8.89
N HIS A 44 0.90 -4.41 -9.06
CA HIS A 44 1.74 -3.71 -10.03
C HIS A 44 3.24 -3.87 -9.70
N GLY A 45 3.62 -3.74 -8.43
CA GLY A 45 4.98 -3.99 -7.97
C GLY A 45 5.45 -5.42 -8.25
N LEU A 46 4.59 -6.41 -7.98
CA LEU A 46 4.91 -7.82 -8.24
C LEU A 46 5.10 -8.10 -9.73
N TRP A 47 4.21 -7.56 -10.57
CA TRP A 47 4.30 -7.70 -12.03
C TRP A 47 5.57 -7.05 -12.60
N ALA A 48 5.93 -5.86 -12.12
CA ALA A 48 7.14 -5.16 -12.52
C ALA A 48 8.41 -5.96 -12.18
N VAL A 49 8.49 -6.53 -10.98
CA VAL A 49 9.63 -7.36 -10.55
C VAL A 49 9.73 -8.64 -11.39
N LEU A 50 8.63 -9.39 -11.54
CA LEU A 50 8.62 -10.64 -12.31
C LEU A 50 9.03 -10.41 -13.78
N LYS A 51 8.58 -9.31 -14.38
CA LYS A 51 8.96 -8.97 -15.75
C LYS A 51 10.43 -8.57 -15.89
N HIS A 52 10.99 -7.94 -14.86
CA HIS A 52 12.40 -7.58 -14.85
C HIS A 52 13.31 -8.81 -14.71
N GLU A 53 12.91 -9.77 -13.88
CA GLU A 53 13.61 -11.05 -13.71
C GLU A 53 13.61 -11.88 -15.01
N GLU A 54 12.49 -11.91 -15.75
CA GLU A 54 12.39 -12.63 -17.02
C GLU A 54 13.38 -12.09 -18.07
N LYS A 55 13.55 -10.77 -18.14
CA LYS A 55 14.51 -10.14 -19.05
C LYS A 55 15.96 -10.49 -18.70
N LEU A 56 16.31 -10.48 -17.42
CA LEU A 56 17.66 -10.84 -16.95
C LEU A 56 17.99 -12.29 -17.25
N LYS A 57 17.03 -13.19 -17.01
CA LYS A 57 17.18 -14.62 -17.30
C LYS A 57 17.32 -14.91 -18.80
N TYR A 58 16.71 -14.08 -19.66
CA TYR A 58 16.84 -14.19 -21.11
C TYR A 58 18.21 -13.70 -21.60
N GLU A 59 18.69 -12.56 -21.10
CA GLU A 59 20.03 -12.03 -21.45
C GLU A 59 21.15 -12.95 -20.95
N GLU A 60 21.00 -13.54 -19.77
CA GLU A 60 21.96 -14.51 -19.24
C GLU A 60 22.02 -15.78 -20.11
N LYS A 61 20.86 -16.32 -20.55
CA LYS A 61 20.83 -17.45 -21.49
C LYS A 61 21.51 -17.12 -22.82
N VAL A 62 21.15 -15.99 -23.42
CA VAL A 62 21.72 -15.57 -24.71
C VAL A 62 23.24 -15.39 -24.61
N ASN A 63 23.74 -14.78 -23.54
CA ASN A 63 25.19 -14.58 -23.36
C ASN A 63 25.96 -15.86 -22.99
N GLN A 64 25.28 -16.95 -22.62
CA GLN A 64 25.89 -18.27 -22.39
C GLN A 64 25.91 -19.12 -23.67
N GLU A 65 25.07 -18.81 -24.67
CA GLU A 65 24.97 -19.53 -25.95
C GLU A 65 25.81 -18.90 -27.09
N VAL A 66 26.40 -17.73 -26.88
CA VAL A 66 27.32 -17.03 -27.80
C VAL A 66 28.77 -17.26 -27.37
#